data_AF-A0A951MSN1-F1
#
_entry.id   AF-A0A951MSN1-F1
#
_cell.length_a   1.000
_cell.length_b   1.000
_cell.length_c   1.000
_cell.angle_alpha   90.00
_cell.angle_beta   90.00
_cell.angle_gamma   90.00
#
_symmetry.space_group_name_H-M   'P 1'
#
loop_
_entity.id
_entity.type
_entity.pdbx_description
1 polymer ?
#
loop_
_entity_poly.entity_id
_entity_poly.type
_entity_poly.pdbx_seq_one_letter_code
_entity_poly.pdbx_strand_id
1 'polypeptide(L)'
;MAKEKFARTKPHLNIGTIGHIDHGKTTLTAAITNVLHKQNPNVQFTPFDQIDKAPEERERGITISVSHVEYETDNRHYAHVD
;
A
#
# COMPACT_ATOMS: atom_id res chain seq x y z
N MET A 1 4.01 14.70 18.64
CA MET A 1 4.30 15.59 17.50
C MET A 1 3.03 15.64 16.66
N ALA A 2 2.50 16.82 16.34
CA ALA A 2 1.31 16.92 15.51
C ALA A 2 1.62 16.29 14.15
N LYS A 3 0.81 15.31 13.71
CA LYS A 3 0.89 14.77 12.34
C LYS A 3 0.88 15.96 11.38
N GLU A 4 1.87 16.04 10.50
CA GLU A 4 1.90 17.05 9.46
C GLU A 4 0.55 17.07 8.71
N LYS A 5 0.01 18.27 8.49
CA LYS A 5 -1.29 18.38 7.84
C LYS A 5 -1.12 17.99 6.38
N PHE A 6 -1.69 16.85 5.99
CA PHE A 6 -1.60 16.35 4.63
C PHE A 6 -2.14 17.39 3.64
N ALA A 7 -1.28 17.87 2.73
CA ALA A 7 -1.65 18.82 1.69
C ALA A 7 -2.13 18.05 0.44
N ARG A 8 -3.43 18.14 0.12
CA ARG A 8 -3.99 17.57 -1.10
C ARG A 8 -3.61 18.41 -2.32
N THR A 9 -2.42 18.17 -2.87
CA THR A 9 -1.90 18.90 -4.05
C THR A 9 -2.23 18.21 -5.37
N LYS A 10 -2.56 16.91 -5.33
CA LYS A 10 -2.88 16.08 -6.51
C LYS A 10 -4.31 15.54 -6.44
N PRO A 11 -4.95 15.28 -7.60
CA PRO A 11 -6.21 14.53 -7.65
C PRO A 11 -6.08 13.19 -6.92
N HIS A 12 -7.05 12.88 -6.08
CA HIS A 12 -7.06 11.66 -5.28
C HIS A 12 -7.91 10.56 -5.91
N LEU A 13 -7.45 9.31 -5.83
CA LEU A 13 -8.21 8.14 -6.27
C LEU A 13 -8.06 6.97 -5.30
N ASN A 14 -9.17 6.34 -4.94
CA ASN A 14 -9.17 5.08 -4.22
C ASN A 14 -9.09 3.92 -5.21
N ILE A 15 -8.19 2.98 -4.95
CA ILE A 15 -8.00 1.75 -5.74
C ILE A 15 -7.82 0.55 -4.80
N GLY A 16 -7.85 -0.65 -5.34
CA GLY A 16 -7.56 -1.86 -4.56
C GLY A 16 -7.25 -3.08 -5.41
N THR A 17 -6.56 -4.04 -4.80
CA THR A 17 -6.18 -5.32 -5.36
C THR A 17 -7.21 -6.38 -5.00
N ILE A 18 -7.83 -6.99 -6.01
CA ILE A 18 -8.77 -8.10 -5.83
C ILE A 18 -8.32 -9.30 -6.67
N GLY A 19 -8.68 -10.51 -6.24
CA GLY A 19 -8.27 -11.73 -6.93
C GLY A 19 -8.23 -12.96 -6.01
N HIS A 20 -8.01 -14.13 -6.62
CA HIS A 20 -7.97 -15.41 -5.92
C HIS A 20 -6.81 -15.50 -4.91
N ILE A 21 -6.90 -16.46 -3.98
CA ILE A 21 -5.82 -16.76 -3.03
C ILE A 21 -4.52 -17.07 -3.78
N ASP A 22 -3.38 -16.67 -3.23
CA ASP A 22 -2.03 -16.87 -3.78
C ASP A 22 -1.73 -16.23 -5.15
N HIS A 23 -2.61 -15.38 -5.68
CA HIS A 23 -2.35 -14.61 -6.89
C HIS A 23 -1.43 -13.38 -6.67
N GLY A 24 -0.84 -13.24 -5.48
CA GLY A 24 0.20 -12.24 -5.21
C GLY A 24 -0.29 -10.79 -5.03
N LYS A 25 -1.54 -10.59 -4.60
CA LYS A 25 -2.12 -9.25 -4.32
C LYS A 25 -1.23 -8.40 -3.41
N THR A 26 -0.94 -8.90 -2.22
CA THR A 26 -0.11 -8.22 -1.21
C THR A 26 1.33 -8.01 -1.68
N THR A 27 1.92 -8.98 -2.37
CA THR A 27 3.26 -8.85 -2.98
C THR A 27 3.29 -7.74 -4.02
N LEU A 28 2.25 -7.62 -4.85
CA LEU A 28 2.11 -6.55 -5.84
C LEU A 28 1.97 -5.20 -5.16
N THR A 29 1.14 -5.08 -4.12
CA THR A 29 0.97 -3.83 -3.35
C THR A 29 2.29 -3.36 -2.74
N ALA A 30 3.06 -4.26 -2.11
CA ALA A 30 4.40 -3.95 -1.60
C ALA A 30 5.35 -3.52 -2.74
N ALA A 31 5.32 -4.20 -3.88
CA ALA A 31 6.17 -3.88 -5.03
C ALA A 31 5.86 -2.49 -5.61
N ILE A 32 4.58 -2.10 -5.69
CA ILE A 32 4.17 -0.77 -6.16
C ILE A 32 4.79 0.32 -5.29
N THR A 33 4.67 0.20 -3.96
CA THR A 33 5.25 1.20 -3.05
C THR A 33 6.77 1.26 -3.15
N ASN A 34 7.44 0.12 -3.36
CA ASN A 34 8.90 0.06 -3.52
C ASN A 34 9.36 0.77 -4.80
N VAL A 35 8.69 0.50 -5.92
CA VAL A 35 9.02 1.12 -7.22
C VAL A 35 8.81 2.62 -7.15
N LEU A 36 7.71 3.08 -6.57
CA LEU A 36 7.43 4.51 -6.43
C LEU A 36 8.36 5.20 -5.44
N HIS A 37 8.72 4.55 -4.33
CA HIS A 37 9.72 5.08 -3.38
C HIS A 37 11.09 5.29 -4.06
N LYS A 38 11.51 4.35 -4.92
CA LYS A 38 12.75 4.48 -5.69
C LYS A 38 12.72 5.63 -6.70
N GLN A 39 11.54 6.02 -7.18
CA GLN A 39 11.37 7.14 -8.11
C GLN A 39 11.20 8.48 -7.40
N ASN A 40 10.49 8.48 -6.26
CA ASN A 40 10.17 9.65 -5.47
C ASN A 40 10.38 9.32 -3.97
N PRO A 41 11.45 9.84 -3.34
CA PRO A 41 11.74 9.60 -1.93
C PRO A 41 10.63 10.05 -0.96
N ASN A 42 9.69 10.90 -1.40
CA ASN A 42 8.55 11.32 -0.59
C ASN A 42 7.46 10.23 -0.48
N VAL A 43 7.45 9.24 -1.37
CA VAL A 43 6.57 8.07 -1.26
C VAL A 43 7.18 7.11 -0.25
N GLN A 44 6.42 6.65 0.75
CA GLN A 44 6.92 5.67 1.70
C GLN A 44 6.81 4.25 1.13
N PHE A 45 7.89 3.50 1.20
CA PHE A 45 7.87 2.06 0.93
C PHE A 45 7.16 1.33 2.08
N THR A 46 6.18 0.49 1.74
CA THR A 46 5.49 -0.40 2.69
C THR A 46 5.85 -1.84 2.35
N PRO A 47 6.68 -2.52 3.16
CA PRO A 47 7.07 -3.91 2.90
C PRO A 47 5.91 -4.89 3.15
N PHE A 48 6.02 -6.08 2.58
CA PHE A 48 4.98 -7.12 2.61
C PHE A 48 4.50 -7.44 4.04
N ASP A 49 5.43 -7.55 4.98
CA ASP A 49 5.15 -7.84 6.40
C ASP A 49 4.45 -6.70 7.13
N GLN A 50 4.45 -5.50 6.55
CA GLN A 50 3.64 -4.37 7.00
C GLN A 50 2.30 -4.26 6.26
N ILE A 51 2.01 -5.11 5.29
CA ILE A 51 0.68 -5.18 4.69
C ILE A 51 -0.06 -6.38 5.32
N ASP A 52 0.65 -7.51 5.41
CA ASP A 52 0.29 -8.74 6.12
C ASP A 52 0.79 -8.67 7.59
N LYS A 53 0.04 -7.92 8.41
CA LYS A 53 0.46 -7.59 9.79
C LYS A 53 -0.11 -8.54 10.84
N ALA A 54 -1.24 -9.20 10.59
CA ALA A 54 -1.85 -9.99 11.65
C ALA A 54 -1.03 -11.28 11.87
N PRO A 55 -0.76 -11.66 13.14
CA PRO A 55 -0.01 -12.88 13.44
C PRO A 55 -0.60 -14.13 12.77
N GLU A 56 -1.93 -14.16 12.69
CA GLU A 56 -2.72 -15.24 12.07
C GLU A 56 -2.59 -15.28 10.54
N GLU A 57 -2.37 -14.13 9.89
CA GLU A 57 -2.17 -14.02 8.45
C GLU A 57 -0.78 -14.54 8.06
N ARG A 58 0.26 -14.16 8.81
CA ARG A 58 1.64 -14.62 8.61
C ARG A 58 1.80 -16.13 8.77
N GLU A 59 1.09 -16.73 9.73
CA GLU A 59 1.10 -18.19 9.93
C GLU A 59 0.37 -18.96 8.82
N ARG A 60 -0.61 -18.32 8.17
CA ARG A 60 -1.47 -18.96 7.16
C ARG A 60 -1.11 -18.58 5.72
N GLY A 61 -0.31 -17.54 5.51
CA GLY A 61 0.04 -17.01 4.19
C GLY A 61 -1.14 -16.37 3.45
N ILE A 62 -2.16 -15.90 4.16
CA ILE A 62 -3.39 -15.34 3.55
C ILE A 62 -3.75 -14.01 4.20
N THR A 63 -4.20 -13.05 3.39
CA THR A 63 -4.78 -11.78 3.85
C THR A 63 -6.16 -12.02 4.48
N ILE A 64 -6.37 -11.60 5.72
CA ILE A 64 -7.63 -11.73 6.48
C ILE A 64 -8.23 -10.34 6.75
N SER A 65 -7.38 -9.34 6.94
CA SER A 65 -7.68 -7.97 7.30
C SER A 65 -7.30 -7.02 6.17
N VAL A 66 -8.20 -6.07 5.90
CA VAL A 66 -8.01 -5.06 4.86
C VAL A 66 -6.87 -4.13 5.26
N SER A 67 -5.89 -3.97 4.39
CA SER A 67 -4.76 -3.06 4.59
C SER A 67 -4.90 -1.81 3.73
N HIS A 68 -4.67 -0.64 4.34
CA HIS A 68 -4.67 0.64 3.64
C HIS A 68 -3.24 1.12 3.45
N VAL A 69 -2.84 1.31 2.20
CA VAL A 69 -1.51 1.77 1.79
C VAL A 69 -1.65 3.04 0.96
N GLU A 70 -0.87 4.07 1.27
CA GLU A 70 -0.90 5.34 0.53
C GLU A 70 0.38 5.52 -0.29
N TYR A 71 0.23 5.98 -1.52
CA TYR A 71 1.35 6.33 -2.40
C TYR A 71 0.90 7.32 -3.48
N GLU A 72 1.85 7.92 -4.19
CA GLU A 72 1.55 8.87 -5.26
C GLU A 72 2.42 8.63 -6.49
N THR A 73 1.90 9.08 -7.64
CA THR A 73 2.66 9.28 -8.87
C THR A 73 2.80 10.78 -9.12
N ASP A 74 3.44 11.17 -10.22
CA ASP A 74 3.51 12.58 -10.62
C ASP A 74 2.11 13.21 -10.81
N ASN A 75 1.12 12.39 -11.18
CA ASN A 75 -0.20 12.86 -11.59
C ASN A 75 -1.27 12.79 -10.49
N ARG A 76 -1.18 11.83 -9.55
CA ARG A 76 -2.27 11.53 -8.60
C ARG A 76 -1.75 11.02 -7.26
N HIS A 77 -2.57 11.20 -6.23
CA HIS A 77 -2.43 10.55 -4.93
C HIS A 77 -3.40 9.36 -4.82
N TYR A 78 -2.91 8.21 -4.35
CA TYR A 78 -3.69 6.98 -4.24
C TYR A 78 -3.80 6.51 -2.80
N ALA A 79 -5.00 6.09 -2.42
CA ALA A 79 -5.21 5.18 -1.30
C ALA A 79 -5.53 3.81 -1.89
N HIS A 80 -4.71 2.82 -1.56
CA HIS A 80 -4.79 1.45 -2.02
C HIS A 80 -5.33 0.56 -0.91
N VAL A 81 -6.41 -0.15 -1.20
CA VAL A 81 -7.01 -1.17 -0.35
C VAL A 81 -6.53 -2.55 -0.81
N ASP A 82 -5.67 -3.19 -0.01
CA ASP A 82 -5.22 -4.58 -0.21
C ASP A 82 -5.99 -5.56 0.69
#